data_AF-A0A3P3TAJ8-F1
#
_entry.id   AF-A0A3P3TAJ8-F1
#
_cell.length_a   1.000
_cell.length_b   1.000
_cell.length_c   1.000
_cell.angle_alpha   90.00
_cell.angle_beta   90.00
_cell.angle_gamma   90.00
#
_symmetry.space_group_name_H-M   'P 1'
#
loop_
_entity.id
_entity.type
_entity.pdbx_description
1 polymer ?
#
loop_
_entity_poly.entity_id
_entity_poly.type
_entity_poly.pdbx_seq_one_letter_code
_entity_poly.pdbx_strand_id
1 'polypeptide(L)'
;MQGQLILDLTGGKYGPWIVTDKGDQTVRSLMDEHYSRQKVGARQFCRPGHNLVLRTADGSAAWISWRGIRDDGIEDAWECTAFRNTSGEVSSDLIHWAVYATICEWGNVFPVAGMITYVDAKKVASEVPGYCFIRAGFKKKGVSKHRKLLLFHLPITKNYLAKRAVETINYCQQQICLALDSGEFYEAIWFQQYAQKQYEWISHLQSMILAGQMSAWKNYVPHMDLGELEELISPYEGLGEVIEEIDPVWGY
;
A
#
# COMPACT_ATOMS: atom_id res chain seq x y z
N MET A 1 -4.38 -14.48 -23.22
CA MET A 1 -5.69 -14.16 -22.58
C MET A 1 -5.76 -12.67 -22.45
N GLN A 2 -6.78 -12.02 -23.04
CA GLN A 2 -7.06 -10.61 -22.77
C GLN A 2 -7.55 -10.48 -21.32
N GLY A 3 -6.86 -9.67 -20.51
CA GLY A 3 -7.27 -9.39 -19.14
C GLY A 3 -8.59 -8.62 -19.13
N GLN A 4 -9.45 -8.90 -18.15
CA GLN A 4 -10.68 -8.14 -17.97
C GLN A 4 -10.32 -6.76 -17.43
N LEU A 5 -10.45 -5.71 -18.26
CA LEU A 5 -10.41 -4.34 -17.77
C LEU A 5 -11.65 -4.11 -16.89
N ILE A 6 -11.46 -3.61 -15.67
CA ILE A 6 -12.58 -3.15 -14.83
C ILE A 6 -12.44 -1.65 -14.65
N LEU A 7 -13.56 -0.95 -14.82
CA LEU A 7 -13.70 0.46 -14.48
C LEU A 7 -13.72 0.61 -12.96
N ASP A 8 -13.01 1.60 -12.43
CA ASP A 8 -13.08 1.91 -11.01
C ASP A 8 -14.46 2.46 -10.65
N LEU A 9 -15.30 1.60 -10.07
CA LEU A 9 -16.63 1.96 -9.59
C LEU A 9 -16.61 2.56 -8.17
N THR A 10 -15.44 2.63 -7.53
CA THR A 10 -15.28 3.18 -6.18
C THR A 10 -15.04 4.69 -6.18
N GLY A 11 -14.86 5.30 -7.36
CA GLY A 11 -14.61 6.74 -7.50
C GLY A 11 -13.26 7.16 -6.91
N GLY A 12 -12.23 6.32 -7.04
CA GLY A 12 -10.90 6.56 -6.51
C GLY A 12 -10.76 6.28 -5.02
N LYS A 13 -11.80 5.78 -4.34
CA LYS A 13 -11.80 5.56 -2.88
C LYS A 13 -10.61 4.74 -2.40
N TYR A 14 -10.13 3.78 -3.19
CA TYR A 14 -8.99 2.92 -2.82
C TYR A 14 -7.76 3.16 -3.71
N GLY A 15 -7.70 4.32 -4.34
CA GLY A 15 -6.62 4.73 -5.23
C GLY A 15 -6.53 3.77 -6.42
N PRO A 16 -5.39 3.09 -6.64
CA PRO A 16 -5.23 2.18 -7.76
C PRO A 16 -6.01 0.87 -7.61
N TRP A 17 -6.58 0.60 -6.43
CA TRP A 17 -7.24 -0.67 -6.15
C TRP A 17 -8.73 -0.65 -6.45
N ILE A 18 -9.17 -1.72 -7.11
CA ILE A 18 -10.57 -2.06 -7.30
C ILE A 18 -10.87 -3.31 -6.48
N VAL A 19 -11.94 -3.25 -5.68
CA VAL A 19 -12.44 -4.42 -4.94
C VAL A 19 -13.07 -5.40 -5.92
N THR A 20 -12.67 -6.66 -5.82
CA THR A 20 -13.21 -7.76 -6.62
C THR A 20 -13.43 -9.00 -5.74
N ASP A 21 -13.80 -10.12 -6.34
CA ASP A 21 -14.08 -11.37 -5.64
C ASP A 21 -13.01 -12.45 -5.89
N LYS A 22 -13.09 -13.51 -5.07
CA LYS A 22 -12.14 -14.64 -5.07
C LYS A 22 -12.21 -15.56 -6.30
N GLY A 23 -13.13 -15.31 -7.22
CA GLY A 23 -13.27 -15.95 -8.52
C GLY A 23 -12.86 -15.07 -9.70
N ASP A 24 -12.34 -13.85 -9.46
CA ASP A 24 -11.88 -12.95 -10.52
C ASP A 24 -10.84 -13.64 -11.42
N GLN A 25 -11.14 -13.71 -12.71
CA GLN A 25 -10.37 -14.47 -13.69
C GLN A 25 -8.98 -13.84 -13.96
N THR A 26 -8.88 -12.51 -13.86
CA THR A 26 -7.62 -11.78 -14.02
C THR A 26 -6.73 -12.03 -12.81
N VAL A 27 -7.26 -11.88 -11.59
CA VAL A 27 -6.51 -12.19 -10.35
C VAL A 27 -6.14 -13.66 -10.29
N ARG A 28 -7.02 -14.57 -10.71
CA ARG A 28 -6.72 -16.00 -10.77
C ARG A 28 -5.50 -16.30 -11.62
N SER A 29 -5.40 -15.67 -12.80
CA SER A 29 -4.28 -15.85 -13.72
C SER A 29 -2.99 -15.30 -13.10
N LEU A 30 -3.05 -14.12 -12.49
CA LEU A 30 -1.91 -13.53 -11.79
C LEU A 30 -1.46 -14.37 -10.58
N MET A 31 -2.41 -14.93 -9.81
CA MET A 31 -2.13 -15.79 -8.66
C MET A 31 -1.68 -17.20 -9.06
N ASP A 32 -1.99 -17.68 -10.26
CA ASP A 32 -1.47 -18.95 -10.77
C ASP A 32 0.06 -18.93 -10.90
N GLU A 33 0.67 -17.75 -11.01
CA GLU A 33 2.13 -17.54 -11.03
C GLU A 33 2.74 -17.18 -9.66
N HIS A 34 1.92 -16.98 -8.62
CA HIS A 34 2.42 -16.63 -7.29
C HIS A 34 2.89 -17.89 -6.54
N TYR A 35 4.05 -17.83 -5.87
CA TYR A 35 4.67 -19.01 -5.22
C TYR A 35 3.85 -19.59 -4.05
N SER A 36 2.89 -18.84 -3.50
CA SER A 36 1.98 -19.34 -2.47
C SER A 36 0.83 -20.18 -3.02
N ARG A 37 0.64 -20.21 -4.34
CA ARG A 37 -0.46 -20.92 -4.99
C ARG A 37 -0.33 -22.43 -4.81
N GLN A 38 -1.36 -23.04 -4.23
CA GLN A 38 -1.38 -24.49 -3.99
C GLN A 38 -1.79 -25.30 -5.22
N LYS A 39 -2.79 -24.82 -5.98
CA LYS A 39 -3.32 -25.50 -7.17
C LYS A 39 -3.55 -24.50 -8.30
N VAL A 40 -2.65 -24.55 -9.30
CA VAL A 40 -2.76 -23.77 -10.54
C VAL A 40 -4.07 -24.12 -11.26
N GLY A 41 -4.76 -23.12 -11.79
CA GLY A 41 -6.00 -23.31 -12.54
C GLY A 41 -7.26 -23.51 -11.70
N ALA A 42 -7.14 -23.60 -10.36
CA ALA A 42 -8.31 -23.69 -9.48
C ALA A 42 -9.18 -22.42 -9.58
N ARG A 43 -10.51 -22.58 -9.58
CA ARG A 43 -11.48 -21.48 -9.76
C ARG A 43 -11.37 -20.38 -8.71
N GLN A 44 -10.97 -20.74 -7.49
CA GLN A 44 -10.75 -19.79 -6.41
C GLN A 44 -9.31 -19.89 -5.90
N PHE A 45 -8.78 -18.77 -5.45
CA PHE A 45 -7.40 -18.62 -5.01
C PHE A 45 -7.25 -18.22 -3.54
N CYS A 46 -8.36 -17.93 -2.87
CA CYS A 46 -8.41 -17.58 -1.46
C CYS A 46 -8.62 -18.80 -0.57
N ARG A 47 -8.05 -18.77 0.64
CA ARG A 47 -8.35 -19.72 1.71
C ARG A 47 -9.76 -19.48 2.30
N PRO A 48 -10.39 -20.48 2.94
CA PRO A 48 -11.65 -20.29 3.66
C PRO A 48 -11.56 -19.20 4.73
N GLY A 49 -12.63 -18.43 4.92
CA GLY A 49 -12.70 -17.29 5.84
C GLY A 49 -13.12 -15.99 5.15
N HIS A 50 -12.85 -14.86 5.80
CA HIS A 50 -13.18 -13.54 5.25
C HIS A 50 -12.01 -13.04 4.42
N ASN A 51 -12.27 -12.71 3.15
CA ASN A 51 -11.28 -12.26 2.20
C ASN A 51 -11.67 -10.89 1.65
N LEU A 52 -10.68 -10.03 1.44
CA LEU A 52 -10.79 -8.83 0.62
C LEU A 52 -9.78 -8.99 -0.51
N VAL A 53 -10.29 -8.98 -1.74
CA VAL A 53 -9.47 -9.11 -2.95
C VAL A 53 -9.44 -7.78 -3.66
N LEU A 54 -8.24 -7.29 -3.91
CA LEU A 54 -7.98 -6.04 -4.61
C LEU A 54 -7.17 -6.32 -5.87
N ARG A 55 -7.45 -5.58 -6.93
CA ARG A 55 -6.62 -5.57 -8.15
C ARG A 55 -6.56 -4.20 -8.80
N THR A 56 -5.53 -3.95 -9.58
CA THR A 56 -5.49 -2.76 -10.45
C THR A 56 -6.44 -2.92 -11.64
N ALA A 57 -6.84 -1.81 -12.26
CA ALA A 57 -7.78 -1.79 -13.38
C ALA A 57 -7.31 -2.66 -14.56
N ASP A 58 -6.01 -2.56 -14.88
CA ASP A 58 -5.30 -3.32 -15.92
C ASP A 58 -4.98 -4.77 -15.50
N GLY A 59 -5.16 -5.12 -14.22
CA GLY A 59 -4.94 -6.45 -13.69
C GLY A 59 -3.47 -6.83 -13.49
N SER A 60 -2.55 -5.87 -13.53
CA SER A 60 -1.11 -6.10 -13.35
C SER A 60 -0.67 -6.23 -11.89
N ALA A 61 -1.51 -5.84 -10.93
CA ALA A 61 -1.27 -6.10 -9.52
C ALA A 61 -2.52 -6.66 -8.81
N ALA A 62 -2.29 -7.47 -7.78
CA ALA A 62 -3.34 -7.95 -6.89
C ALA A 62 -2.85 -8.10 -5.45
N TRP A 63 -3.76 -7.85 -4.52
CA TRP A 63 -3.56 -7.96 -3.07
C TRP A 63 -4.72 -8.73 -2.44
N ILE A 64 -4.40 -9.64 -1.51
CA ILE A 64 -5.40 -10.45 -0.81
C ILE A 64 -5.22 -10.33 0.70
N SER A 65 -6.14 -9.61 1.34
CA SER A 65 -6.29 -9.60 2.80
C SER A 65 -7.18 -10.77 3.23
N TRP A 66 -6.84 -11.39 4.35
CA TRP A 66 -7.63 -12.44 5.00
C TRP A 66 -7.75 -12.23 6.51
N ARG A 67 -8.89 -12.62 7.09
CA ARG A 67 -9.07 -12.80 8.54
C ARG A 67 -9.90 -14.04 8.85
N GLY A 68 -9.58 -14.72 9.94
CA GLY A 68 -10.26 -15.94 10.39
C GLY A 68 -9.46 -16.68 11.46
N ILE A 69 -9.82 -17.94 11.71
CA ILE A 69 -9.19 -18.78 12.73
C ILE A 69 -7.79 -19.22 12.27
N ARG A 70 -6.81 -19.05 13.15
CA ARG A 70 -5.39 -19.40 12.93
C ARG A 70 -4.92 -20.41 13.97
N ASP A 71 -3.97 -21.25 13.60
CA ASP A 71 -3.32 -22.27 14.43
C ASP A 71 -1.81 -22.00 14.65
N ASP A 72 -1.31 -20.87 14.16
CA ASP A 72 0.09 -20.46 14.28
C ASP A 72 0.41 -19.69 15.57
N GLY A 73 -0.60 -19.48 16.43
CA GLY A 73 -0.48 -18.77 17.70
C GLY A 73 -0.49 -17.25 17.57
N ILE A 74 -0.74 -16.70 16.38
CA ILE A 74 -0.98 -15.26 16.21
C ILE A 74 -2.49 -15.05 16.25
N GLU A 75 -3.02 -14.71 17.41
CA GLU A 75 -4.43 -14.39 17.56
C GLU A 75 -4.73 -12.97 17.04
N ASP A 76 -5.96 -12.77 16.57
CA ASP A 76 -6.52 -11.48 16.16
C ASP A 76 -5.60 -10.65 15.25
N ALA A 77 -5.34 -11.17 14.05
CA ALA A 77 -4.53 -10.52 13.00
C ALA A 77 -5.28 -10.47 11.66
N TRP A 78 -5.05 -9.42 10.90
CA TRP A 78 -5.30 -9.43 9.46
C TRP A 78 -4.06 -9.95 8.74
N GLU A 79 -4.23 -10.75 7.69
CA GLU A 79 -3.11 -11.33 6.95
C GLU A 79 -3.15 -10.89 5.49
N CYS A 80 -2.04 -10.38 4.96
CA CYS A 80 -1.80 -10.40 3.52
C CYS A 80 -1.35 -11.81 3.13
N THR A 81 -2.25 -12.56 2.50
CA THR A 81 -2.04 -13.96 2.10
C THR A 81 -1.31 -14.08 0.76
N ALA A 82 -1.48 -13.09 -0.11
CA ALA A 82 -0.73 -12.96 -1.34
C ALA A 82 -0.72 -11.50 -1.80
N PHE A 83 0.42 -11.09 -2.35
CA PHE A 83 0.58 -9.83 -3.07
C PHE A 83 1.47 -10.10 -4.27
N ARG A 84 1.04 -9.67 -5.45
CA ARG A 84 1.83 -9.73 -6.68
C ARG A 84 1.66 -8.44 -7.44
N ASN A 85 2.78 -7.89 -7.91
CA ASN A 85 2.82 -6.73 -8.78
C ASN A 85 3.73 -7.06 -9.96
N THR A 86 3.22 -6.92 -11.18
CA THR A 86 3.98 -7.05 -12.43
C THR A 86 3.94 -5.76 -13.25
N SER A 87 3.44 -4.67 -12.68
CA SER A 87 3.41 -3.35 -13.30
C SER A 87 4.70 -2.56 -13.03
N GLY A 88 4.80 -1.36 -13.60
CA GLY A 88 5.86 -0.40 -13.28
C GLY A 88 5.62 0.38 -11.98
N GLU A 89 4.49 0.18 -11.30
CA GLU A 89 4.17 0.90 -10.06
C GLU A 89 5.06 0.44 -8.89
N VAL A 90 5.32 1.37 -7.98
CA VAL A 90 6.10 1.09 -6.77
C VAL A 90 5.28 0.20 -5.83
N SER A 91 5.78 -1.02 -5.59
CA SER A 91 5.07 -2.02 -4.80
C SER A 91 4.78 -1.59 -3.36
N SER A 92 5.65 -0.81 -2.72
CA SER A 92 5.35 -0.31 -1.36
C SER A 92 4.15 0.62 -1.32
N ASP A 93 3.94 1.43 -2.36
CA ASP A 93 2.82 2.36 -2.45
C ASP A 93 1.51 1.60 -2.68
N LEU A 94 1.54 0.59 -3.55
CA LEU A 94 0.43 -0.34 -3.73
C LEU A 94 0.06 -1.01 -2.40
N ILE A 95 1.05 -1.44 -1.60
CA ILE A 95 0.80 -2.03 -0.27
C ILE A 95 0.14 -1.01 0.67
N HIS A 96 0.53 0.27 0.65
CA HIS A 96 -0.11 1.30 1.48
C HIS A 96 -1.58 1.47 1.15
N TRP A 97 -1.91 1.62 -0.13
CA TRP A 97 -3.29 1.71 -0.59
C TRP A 97 -4.08 0.45 -0.25
N ALA A 98 -3.44 -0.73 -0.26
CA ALA A 98 -4.12 -1.99 0.08
C ALA A 98 -4.40 -2.12 1.59
N VAL A 99 -3.46 -1.69 2.43
CA VAL A 99 -3.66 -1.63 3.90
C VAL A 99 -4.81 -0.68 4.21
N TYR A 100 -4.84 0.49 3.57
CA TYR A 100 -5.94 1.44 3.71
C TYR A 100 -7.28 0.88 3.26
N ALA A 101 -7.36 0.31 2.06
CA ALA A 101 -8.57 -0.32 1.56
C ALA A 101 -9.08 -1.39 2.53
N THR A 102 -8.16 -2.18 3.11
CA THR A 102 -8.49 -3.17 4.15
C THR A 102 -9.07 -2.51 5.41
N ILE A 103 -8.47 -1.40 5.86
CA ILE A 103 -8.98 -0.64 7.01
C ILE A 103 -10.36 -0.05 6.69
N CYS A 104 -10.60 0.47 5.49
CA CYS A 104 -11.90 1.02 5.09
C CYS A 104 -12.99 -0.06 5.06
N GLU A 105 -12.69 -1.21 4.49
CA GLU A 105 -13.65 -2.31 4.29
C GLU A 105 -13.96 -3.05 5.60
N TRP A 106 -12.97 -3.21 6.49
CA TRP A 106 -13.12 -4.01 7.71
C TRP A 106 -13.19 -3.17 8.99
N GLY A 107 -12.99 -1.86 8.89
CA GLY A 107 -12.77 -0.98 10.03
C GLY A 107 -14.02 -0.57 10.76
N ASN A 108 -14.26 -1.25 11.88
CA ASN A 108 -14.86 -0.71 13.11
C ASN A 108 -14.09 -1.15 14.38
N VAL A 109 -13.31 -2.24 14.32
CA VAL A 109 -12.40 -2.71 15.38
C VAL A 109 -11.12 -3.22 14.72
N PHE A 110 -9.95 -2.73 15.16
CA PHE A 110 -8.66 -3.13 14.61
C PHE A 110 -8.08 -4.36 15.32
N PRO A 111 -7.42 -5.27 14.58
CA PRO A 111 -6.80 -6.45 15.15
C PRO A 111 -5.68 -6.06 16.13
N VAL A 112 -5.64 -6.68 17.31
CA VAL A 112 -4.59 -6.45 18.32
C VAL A 112 -3.20 -6.76 17.76
N ALA A 113 -3.07 -7.82 16.97
CA ALA A 113 -1.81 -8.19 16.33
C ALA A 113 -1.55 -7.44 15.01
N GLY A 114 -2.38 -6.44 14.65
CA GLY A 114 -2.22 -5.64 13.44
C GLY A 114 -2.39 -6.47 12.17
N MET A 115 -1.62 -6.11 11.13
CA MET A 115 -1.55 -6.87 9.90
C MET A 115 -0.22 -7.60 9.77
N ILE A 116 -0.27 -8.84 9.30
CA ILE A 116 0.90 -9.69 9.11
C ILE A 116 1.01 -10.16 7.67
N THR A 117 2.20 -10.61 7.30
CA THR A 117 2.43 -11.40 6.08
C THR A 117 3.60 -12.33 6.27
N TYR A 118 3.63 -13.41 5.48
CA TYR A 118 4.73 -14.35 5.43
C TYR A 118 5.40 -14.30 4.06
N VAL A 119 6.72 -14.16 4.05
CA VAL A 119 7.53 -14.14 2.83
C VAL A 119 8.44 -15.36 2.80
N ASP A 120 8.38 -16.11 1.70
CA ASP A 120 9.34 -17.19 1.45
C ASP A 120 10.62 -16.60 0.85
N ALA A 121 11.64 -16.42 1.69
CA ALA A 121 12.93 -15.87 1.28
C ALA A 121 13.60 -16.66 0.14
N LYS A 122 13.26 -17.94 -0.04
CA LYS A 122 13.83 -18.79 -1.10
C LYS A 122 13.09 -18.66 -2.44
N LYS A 123 11.98 -17.92 -2.49
CA LYS A 123 11.11 -17.77 -3.67
C LYS A 123 11.03 -16.34 -4.18
N VAL A 124 11.82 -15.44 -3.62
CA VAL A 124 11.93 -14.04 -4.04
C VAL A 124 13.31 -13.79 -4.61
N ALA A 125 13.39 -12.99 -5.69
CA ALA A 125 14.65 -12.64 -6.34
C ALA A 125 15.41 -11.53 -5.60
N SER A 126 14.73 -10.73 -4.78
CA SER A 126 15.34 -9.62 -4.04
C SER A 126 16.35 -10.12 -3.02
N GLU A 127 17.52 -9.48 -2.97
CA GLU A 127 18.56 -9.70 -1.96
C GLU A 127 18.07 -9.41 -0.54
N VAL A 128 17.05 -8.55 -0.41
CA VAL A 128 16.38 -8.24 0.85
C VAL A 128 14.96 -8.79 0.78
N PRO A 129 14.72 -10.06 1.15
CA PRO A 129 13.39 -10.66 1.13
C PRO A 129 12.37 -9.83 1.90
N GLY A 130 11.27 -9.47 1.24
CA GLY A 130 10.24 -8.62 1.82
C GLY A 130 10.55 -7.13 1.79
N TYR A 131 11.51 -6.67 0.97
CA TYR A 131 11.89 -5.26 0.87
C TYR A 131 10.68 -4.33 0.65
N CYS A 132 9.75 -4.67 -0.24
CA CYS A 132 8.53 -3.88 -0.45
C CYS A 132 7.67 -3.75 0.81
N PHE A 133 7.57 -4.79 1.64
CA PHE A 133 6.87 -4.73 2.92
C PHE A 133 7.62 -3.87 3.94
N ILE A 134 8.95 -3.96 3.99
CA ILE A 134 9.79 -3.10 4.84
C ILE A 134 9.60 -1.62 4.45
N ARG A 135 9.67 -1.32 3.15
CA ARG A 135 9.39 0.01 2.60
C ARG A 135 7.94 0.44 2.84
N ALA A 136 7.01 -0.50 2.91
CA ALA A 136 5.63 -0.24 3.29
C ALA A 136 5.42 -0.09 4.81
N GLY A 137 6.45 -0.28 5.64
CA GLY A 137 6.45 -0.06 7.09
C GLY A 137 6.30 -1.31 7.95
N PHE A 138 6.21 -2.49 7.33
CA PHE A 138 6.23 -3.74 8.06
C PHE A 138 7.60 -3.98 8.70
N LYS A 139 7.58 -4.51 9.92
CA LYS A 139 8.78 -4.91 10.66
C LYS A 139 8.89 -6.43 10.68
N LYS A 140 10.08 -6.95 10.42
CA LYS A 140 10.37 -8.39 10.58
C LYS A 140 10.23 -8.76 12.06
N LYS A 141 9.34 -9.71 12.37
CA LYS A 141 9.00 -10.11 13.74
C LYS A 141 9.48 -11.53 14.08
N GLY A 142 9.76 -12.36 13.08
CA GLY A 142 10.25 -13.71 13.31
C GLY A 142 10.21 -14.60 12.07
N VAL A 143 10.11 -15.90 12.30
CA VAL A 143 9.99 -16.91 11.25
C VAL A 143 8.94 -17.96 11.61
N SER A 144 8.21 -18.46 10.61
CA SER A 144 7.26 -19.57 10.82
C SER A 144 7.99 -20.85 11.28
N LYS A 145 7.35 -21.64 12.15
CA LYS A 145 7.97 -22.83 12.78
C LYS A 145 8.43 -23.87 11.75
N HIS A 146 7.54 -24.23 10.82
CA HIS A 146 7.74 -25.35 9.89
C HIS A 146 8.46 -24.93 8.61
N ARG A 147 7.87 -23.98 7.85
CA ARG A 147 8.38 -23.59 6.52
C ARG A 147 9.50 -22.55 6.56
N LYS A 148 9.84 -22.03 7.74
CA LYS A 148 10.85 -20.98 7.93
C LYS A 148 10.61 -19.71 7.09
N LEU A 149 9.34 -19.42 6.75
CA LEU A 149 8.93 -18.17 6.13
C LEU A 149 9.20 -16.99 7.06
N LEU A 150 9.65 -15.87 6.51
CA LEU A 150 9.85 -14.64 7.27
C LEU A 150 8.51 -14.02 7.63
N LEU A 151 8.28 -13.77 8.91
CA LEU A 151 7.09 -13.08 9.41
C LEU A 151 7.35 -11.58 9.46
N PHE A 152 6.51 -10.83 8.76
CA PHE A 152 6.45 -9.38 8.79
C PHE A 152 5.17 -8.92 9.47
N HIS A 153 5.27 -7.86 10.26
CA HIS A 153 4.18 -7.33 11.07
C HIS A 153 4.09 -5.82 10.93
N LEU A 154 2.87 -5.35 10.73
CA LEU A 154 2.49 -3.96 10.66
C LEU A 154 1.50 -3.63 11.78
N PRO A 155 1.87 -2.77 12.75
CA PRO A 155 0.91 -2.28 13.72
C PRO A 155 -0.11 -1.38 13.02
N ILE A 156 -1.36 -1.85 12.91
CA ILE A 156 -2.46 -1.01 12.42
C ILE A 156 -2.96 -0.19 13.60
N THR A 157 -2.49 1.04 13.69
CA THR A 157 -3.05 2.03 14.61
C THR A 157 -3.87 3.04 13.81
N LYS A 158 -4.80 3.73 14.49
CA LYS A 158 -5.60 4.81 13.89
C LYS A 158 -4.71 5.81 13.14
N ASN A 159 -3.54 6.14 13.68
CA ASN A 159 -2.64 7.16 13.13
C ASN A 159 -1.60 6.64 12.15
N TYR A 160 -1.60 5.34 11.83
CA TYR A 160 -0.51 4.73 11.08
C TYR A 160 -0.33 5.32 9.68
N LEU A 161 -1.41 5.45 8.91
CA LEU A 161 -1.33 5.89 7.51
C LEU A 161 -0.93 7.36 7.39
N ALA A 162 -1.51 8.22 8.22
CA ALA A 162 -1.15 9.64 8.26
C ALA A 162 0.29 9.83 8.73
N LYS A 163 0.69 9.18 9.83
CA LYS A 163 2.07 9.26 10.35
C LYS A 163 3.09 8.82 9.31
N ARG A 164 2.79 7.76 8.55
CA ARG A 164 3.72 7.26 7.53
C ARG A 164 3.80 8.16 6.31
N ALA A 165 2.69 8.72 5.86
CA ALA A 165 2.68 9.66 4.75
C ALA A 165 3.54 10.89 5.10
N VAL A 166 3.41 11.42 6.32
CA VAL A 166 4.25 12.50 6.84
C VAL A 166 5.73 12.11 6.93
N GLU A 167 6.06 10.94 7.50
CA GLU A 167 7.43 10.43 7.54
C GLU A 167 8.06 10.31 6.13
N THR A 168 7.25 9.94 5.13
CA THR A 168 7.68 9.80 3.74
C THR A 168 7.93 11.15 3.09
N ILE A 169 7.06 12.13 3.31
CA ILE A 169 7.24 13.52 2.84
C ILE A 169 8.54 14.10 3.40
N ASN A 170 8.78 13.94 4.70
CA ASN A 170 10.01 14.42 5.35
C ASN A 170 11.27 13.77 4.76
N TYR A 171 11.21 12.47 4.48
CA TYR A 171 12.31 11.77 3.81
C TYR A 171 12.55 12.31 2.40
N CYS A 172 11.50 12.49 1.60
CA CYS A 172 11.63 13.07 0.26
C CYS A 172 12.27 14.45 0.30
N GLN A 173 11.85 15.31 1.23
CA GLN A 173 12.45 16.64 1.41
C GLN A 173 13.97 16.55 1.66
N GLN A 174 14.40 15.67 2.57
CA GLN A 174 15.83 15.47 2.84
C GLN A 174 16.58 15.00 1.58
N GLN A 175 16.01 14.09 0.79
CA GLN A 175 16.65 13.58 -0.42
C GLN A 175 16.67 14.60 -1.56
N ILE A 176 15.65 15.44 -1.69
CA ILE A 176 15.62 16.54 -2.66
C ILE A 176 16.78 17.50 -2.39
N CYS A 177 16.96 17.93 -1.14
CA CYS A 177 18.08 18.83 -0.79
C CYS A 177 19.43 18.20 -1.16
N LEU A 178 19.65 16.93 -0.81
CA LEU A 178 20.89 16.23 -1.14
C LEU A 178 21.11 16.10 -2.65
N ALA A 179 20.06 15.76 -3.41
CA ALA A 179 20.13 15.62 -4.87
C ALA A 179 20.39 16.96 -5.56
N LEU A 180 19.80 18.06 -5.07
CA LEU A 180 20.07 19.40 -5.58
C LEU A 180 21.51 19.83 -5.28
N ASP A 181 22.02 19.57 -4.07
CA ASP A 181 23.40 19.86 -3.66
C ASP A 181 24.42 19.08 -4.51
N SER A 182 24.08 17.87 -4.94
CA SER A 182 24.92 17.03 -5.80
C SER A 182 24.72 17.26 -7.30
N GLY A 183 23.75 18.09 -7.72
CA GLY A 183 23.41 18.32 -9.13
C GLY A 183 22.62 17.19 -9.80
N GLU A 184 22.05 16.27 -9.02
CA GLU A 184 21.25 15.13 -9.49
C GLU A 184 19.77 15.53 -9.66
N PHE A 185 19.50 16.47 -10.57
CA PHE A 185 18.18 17.10 -10.72
C PHE A 185 17.05 16.10 -11.06
N TYR A 186 17.34 15.02 -11.78
CA TYR A 186 16.34 13.98 -12.07
C TYR A 186 15.88 13.26 -10.80
N GLU A 187 16.79 13.00 -9.87
CA GLU A 187 16.46 12.37 -8.58
C GLU A 187 15.64 13.32 -7.72
N ALA A 188 16.00 14.61 -7.71
CA ALA A 188 15.21 15.64 -7.03
C ALA A 188 13.77 15.70 -7.56
N ILE A 189 13.58 15.67 -8.89
CA ILE A 189 12.24 15.64 -9.51
C ILE A 189 11.47 14.38 -9.10
N TRP A 190 12.13 13.22 -9.08
CA TRP A 190 11.50 11.97 -8.68
C TRP A 190 11.00 12.01 -7.23
N PHE A 191 11.85 12.48 -6.30
CA PHE A 191 11.45 12.62 -4.89
C PHE A 191 10.32 13.63 -4.70
N GLN A 192 10.30 14.72 -5.49
CA GLN A 192 9.23 15.70 -5.46
C GLN A 192 7.90 15.09 -5.92
N GLN A 193 7.88 14.38 -7.04
CA GLN A 193 6.69 13.66 -7.51
C GLN A 193 6.21 12.63 -6.49
N TYR A 194 7.14 11.94 -5.82
CA TYR A 194 6.79 10.98 -4.78
C TYR A 194 6.17 11.66 -3.56
N ALA A 195 6.71 12.78 -3.10
CA ALA A 195 6.14 13.58 -2.03
C ALA A 195 4.73 14.09 -2.37
N GLN A 196 4.52 14.55 -3.61
CA GLN A 196 3.22 15.04 -4.07
C GLN A 196 2.12 13.97 -3.98
N LYS A 197 2.41 12.72 -4.38
CA LYS A 197 1.45 11.61 -4.24
C LYS A 197 1.08 11.34 -2.78
N GLN A 198 2.04 11.49 -1.86
CA GLN A 198 1.76 11.34 -0.43
C GLN A 198 0.93 12.50 0.12
N TYR A 199 1.11 13.71 -0.40
CA TYR A 199 0.28 14.87 -0.07
C TYR A 199 -1.18 14.65 -0.50
N GLU A 200 -1.41 14.29 -1.77
CA GLU A 200 -2.75 13.99 -2.30
C GLU A 200 -3.47 12.92 -1.47
N TRP A 201 -2.73 11.90 -1.06
CA TRP A 201 -3.21 10.87 -0.15
C TRP A 201 -3.65 11.42 1.20
N ILE A 202 -2.83 12.25 1.85
CA ILE A 202 -3.19 12.88 3.14
C ILE A 202 -4.42 13.77 2.99
N SER A 203 -4.46 14.63 1.97
CA SER A 203 -5.61 15.50 1.71
C SER A 203 -6.89 14.70 1.46
N HIS A 204 -6.77 13.59 0.72
CA HIS A 204 -7.88 12.66 0.54
C HIS A 204 -8.35 12.06 1.86
N LEU A 205 -7.44 11.51 2.67
CA LEU A 205 -7.74 10.99 4.01
C LEU A 205 -8.44 12.03 4.89
N GLN A 206 -7.94 13.27 4.90
CA GLN A 206 -8.52 14.39 5.65
C GLN A 206 -9.96 14.68 5.20
N SER A 207 -10.18 14.81 3.89
CA SER A 207 -11.53 15.06 3.34
C SER A 207 -12.54 13.98 3.71
N MET A 208 -12.12 12.71 3.68
CA MET A 208 -12.99 11.57 4.02
C MET A 208 -13.32 11.50 5.51
N ILE A 209 -12.38 11.86 6.38
CA ILE A 209 -12.60 11.96 7.82
C ILE A 209 -13.59 13.10 8.12
N LEU A 210 -13.38 14.29 7.53
CA LEU A 210 -14.25 15.46 7.70
C LEU A 210 -15.67 15.20 7.20
N ALA A 211 -15.82 14.46 6.11
CA ALA A 211 -17.12 14.05 5.58
C ALA A 211 -17.82 12.99 6.44
N GLY A 212 -17.21 12.51 7.53
CA GLY A 212 -17.76 11.46 8.40
C GLY A 212 -17.88 10.09 7.72
N GLN A 213 -17.25 9.93 6.55
CA GLN A 213 -17.36 8.75 5.69
C GLN A 213 -16.50 7.57 6.15
N MET A 214 -15.78 7.71 7.28
CA MET A 214 -14.95 6.66 7.87
C MET A 214 -15.30 6.43 9.35
N SER A 215 -16.20 5.48 9.62
CA SER A 215 -16.61 5.11 10.99
C SER A 215 -15.44 4.65 11.86
N ALA A 216 -14.46 3.92 11.29
CA ALA A 216 -13.25 3.48 11.98
C ALA A 216 -12.36 4.63 12.50
N TRP A 217 -12.55 5.84 12.00
CA TRP A 217 -11.66 6.99 12.22
C TRP A 217 -12.36 8.15 12.94
N LYS A 218 -13.62 7.98 13.36
CA LYS A 218 -14.40 9.00 14.10
C LYS A 218 -13.74 9.51 15.39
N ASN A 219 -12.89 8.69 16.01
CA ASN A 219 -12.15 9.01 17.23
C ASN A 219 -10.63 8.98 16.99
N TYR A 220 -10.20 9.40 15.80
CA TYR A 220 -8.79 9.61 15.46
C TYR A 220 -8.31 10.90 16.12
N VAL A 221 -7.25 10.82 16.92
CA VAL A 221 -6.54 11.99 17.47
C VAL A 221 -5.14 11.94 16.87
N PRO A 222 -4.77 12.84 15.96
CA PRO A 222 -3.45 12.87 15.34
C PRO A 222 -2.32 12.81 16.39
N HIS A 223 -1.24 12.08 16.13
CA HIS A 223 -0.03 12.13 16.98
C HIS A 223 0.88 13.32 16.67
N MET A 224 0.67 13.95 15.51
CA MET A 224 1.19 15.25 15.12
C MET A 224 -0.05 16.11 14.92
N ASP A 225 -0.21 17.16 15.72
CA ASP A 225 -1.41 17.97 15.64
C ASP A 225 -1.52 18.69 14.28
N LEU A 226 -2.73 19.14 13.95
CA LEU A 226 -3.02 19.74 12.65
C LEU A 226 -2.13 20.97 12.37
N GLY A 227 -1.84 21.76 13.40
CA GLY A 227 -0.95 22.93 13.32
C GLY A 227 0.51 22.52 13.15
N GLU A 228 0.98 21.48 13.84
CA GLU A 228 2.34 20.94 13.63
C GLU A 228 2.53 20.40 12.21
N LEU A 229 1.49 19.78 11.63
CA LEU A 229 1.49 19.32 10.25
C LEU A 229 1.45 20.51 9.27
N GLU A 230 0.57 21.48 9.49
CA GLU A 230 0.44 22.70 8.69
C GLU A 230 1.72 23.54 8.72
N GLU A 231 2.39 23.66 9.87
CA GLU A 231 3.66 24.39 10.03
C GLU A 231 4.82 23.66 9.33
N LEU A 232 4.82 22.32 9.34
CA LEU A 232 5.81 21.50 8.65
C LEU A 232 5.69 21.59 7.12
N ILE A 233 4.48 21.82 6.60
CA ILE A 233 4.19 21.89 5.14
C ILE A 233 4.08 23.32 4.60
N SER A 234 3.81 24.31 5.45
CA SER A 234 3.64 25.73 5.09
C SER A 234 4.79 26.32 4.25
N PRO A 235 6.08 25.96 4.44
CA PRO A 235 7.17 26.44 3.60
C PRO A 235 7.10 25.98 2.13
N TYR A 236 6.28 24.97 1.83
CA TYR A 236 6.23 24.31 0.51
C TYR A 236 4.90 24.51 -0.23
N GLU A 237 3.84 25.01 0.42
CA GLU A 237 2.58 25.38 -0.26
C GLU A 237 2.78 26.50 -1.30
N GLY A 238 3.81 27.34 -1.12
CA GLY A 238 4.15 28.45 -2.02
C GLY A 238 5.00 28.08 -3.24
N LEU A 239 5.35 26.81 -3.45
CA LEU A 239 6.17 26.37 -4.59
C LEU A 239 5.34 25.76 -5.74
N GLY A 240 4.00 25.71 -5.59
CA GLY A 240 3.07 25.13 -6.56
C GLY A 240 2.74 26.01 -7.77
N GLU A 241 3.26 27.23 -7.87
CA GLU A 241 3.03 28.14 -9.01
C GLU A 241 4.22 28.18 -9.99
N VAL A 242 4.73 27.04 -10.44
CA VAL A 242 5.42 26.96 -11.75
C VAL A 242 5.18 25.58 -12.36
N ILE A 243 4.04 25.40 -13.02
CA ILE A 243 3.92 24.43 -14.12
C ILE A 243 3.19 25.16 -15.25
N GLU A 244 3.92 25.96 -16.02
CA GLU A 244 3.55 26.13 -17.42
C GLU A 244 4.00 24.88 -18.18
N GLU A 245 3.11 24.41 -19.05
CA GLU A 245 3.23 23.24 -19.91
C GLU A 245 4.65 23.05 -20.47
N ILE A 246 5.32 21.96 -20.07
CA ILE A 246 6.40 21.41 -20.89
C ILE A 246 5.78 20.35 -21.79
N ASP A 247 5.41 20.80 -22.99
CA ASP A 247 5.06 20.00 -24.15
C ASP A 247 6.22 19.03 -24.49
N PRO A 248 6.02 17.70 -24.52
CA PRO A 248 7.07 16.76 -24.87
C PRO A 248 7.16 16.64 -26.39
N VAL A 249 7.95 17.52 -27.02
CA VAL A 249 8.13 17.53 -28.47
C VAL A 249 9.62 17.50 -28.86
N TRP A 250 10.01 16.32 -29.40
CA TRP A 250 11.25 15.89 -30.09
C TRP A 250 12.53 15.79 -29.23
N GLY A 251 13.41 14.79 -29.37
CA GLY A 251 13.74 13.93 -30.50
C GLY A 251 15.24 14.07 -30.80
N TYR A 252 16.01 13.01 -30.56
CA TYR A 252 17.20 12.48 -31.27
C TYR A 252 17.94 11.49 -30.36
#